data_AF-A0A2G5SHU2-F1
#
_entry.id   AF-A0A2G5SHU2-F1
#
_cell.length_a   1.000
_cell.length_b   1.000
_cell.length_c   1.000
_cell.angle_alpha   90.00
_cell.angle_beta   90.00
_cell.angle_gamma   90.00
#
_symmetry.space_group_name_H-M   'P 1'
#
loop_
_entity.id
_entity.type
_entity.pdbx_description
1 polymer ?
#
loop_
_entity_poly.entity_id
_entity_poly.type
_entity_poly.pdbx_seq_one_letter_code
_entity_poly.pdbx_strand_id
1 'polypeptide(L)'
;MIKREKGWLDERWNFSVEYGIRCTAIQKEDGIWRFNFYDRLYEKEMIRIIFENDEIGEEGNFYPHKQILDFHSDSFPEIGVYKIDSSDWNTSGLDKCLQIAHGVRIPKTDAIFLHYSKCLELWNVTKYCEQKEMDKLDAFEKSENFDGYLASVMYIAMFNDLRRLFAKVLSKVDSKEKLKEFLEKHGLEEMSGELMKMAALKFFDLST
;
A
#
# COMPACT_ATOMS: atom_id res chain seq x y z
N MET A 1 -2.34 58.54 3.98
CA MET A 1 -3.71 58.48 4.54
C MET A 1 -3.85 57.10 5.18
N ILE A 2 -3.78 57.04 6.50
CA ILE A 2 -3.72 55.80 7.29
C ILE A 2 -5.13 55.18 7.29
N LYS A 3 -5.30 53.98 6.72
CA LYS A 3 -6.56 53.23 6.80
C LYS A 3 -6.79 52.86 8.26
N ARG A 4 -7.90 53.33 8.85
CA ARG A 4 -8.38 52.86 10.15
C ARG A 4 -8.40 51.33 10.14
N GLU A 5 -7.70 50.77 11.11
CA GLU A 5 -7.62 49.34 11.40
C GLU A 5 -9.02 48.75 11.51
N LYS A 6 -9.32 47.73 10.69
CA LYS A 6 -10.56 46.96 10.80
C LYS A 6 -10.52 46.19 12.13
N GLY A 7 -11.20 46.72 13.14
CA GLY A 7 -11.45 46.01 14.39
C GLY A 7 -12.37 44.80 14.17
N TRP A 8 -12.65 44.07 15.25
CA TRP A 8 -13.49 42.86 15.24
C TRP A 8 -14.97 43.09 14.93
N LEU A 9 -15.40 44.35 14.82
CA LEU A 9 -16.79 44.73 14.58
C LEU A 9 -16.92 45.40 13.22
N ASP A 10 -17.99 45.06 12.50
CA ASP A 10 -18.34 45.72 11.23
C ASP A 10 -18.89 47.14 11.45
N GLU A 11 -19.17 47.86 10.36
CA GLU A 11 -19.72 49.23 10.39
C GLU A 11 -21.12 49.32 11.04
N ARG A 12 -21.76 48.18 11.29
CA ARG A 12 -23.07 48.05 11.95
C ARG A 12 -22.95 47.50 13.38
N TRP A 13 -21.75 47.45 13.95
CA TRP A 13 -21.46 46.87 15.27
C TRP A 13 -21.74 45.38 15.40
N ASN A 14 -21.80 44.64 14.29
CA ASN A 14 -21.91 43.18 14.33
C ASN A 14 -20.54 42.54 14.51
N PHE A 15 -20.52 41.49 15.31
CA PHE A 15 -19.39 40.58 15.45
C PHE A 15 -19.73 39.30 14.67
N SER A 16 -18.92 38.94 13.68
CA SER A 16 -19.03 37.67 12.98
C SER A 16 -17.80 36.80 13.24
N VAL A 17 -18.04 35.52 13.49
CA VAL A 17 -16.99 34.51 13.61
C VAL A 17 -17.21 33.49 12.52
N GLU A 18 -16.21 33.32 11.66
CA GLU A 18 -16.14 32.22 10.73
C GLU A 18 -15.25 31.14 11.31
N TYR A 19 -15.71 29.89 11.28
CA TYR A 19 -14.93 28.73 11.68
C TYR A 19 -15.03 27.65 10.61
N GLY A 20 -13.94 26.91 10.43
CA GLY A 20 -13.91 25.70 9.61
C GLY A 20 -13.80 24.48 10.50
N ILE A 21 -14.65 23.48 10.28
CA ILE A 21 -14.50 22.16 10.89
C ILE A 21 -13.75 21.27 9.90
N ARG A 22 -12.73 20.56 10.38
CA ARG A 22 -11.96 19.61 9.59
C ARG A 22 -11.96 18.24 10.25
N CYS A 23 -12.30 17.22 9.47
CA CYS A 23 -12.18 15.84 9.89
C CYS A 23 -10.80 15.29 9.50
N THR A 24 -9.91 15.08 10.47
CA THR A 24 -8.56 14.52 10.24
C THR A 24 -8.57 13.00 10.20
N ALA A 25 -9.40 12.37 11.03
CA ALA A 25 -9.57 10.93 11.07
C ALA A 25 -10.94 10.57 11.64
N ILE A 26 -11.46 9.42 11.23
CA ILE A 26 -12.73 8.85 11.72
C ILE A 26 -12.42 7.48 12.30
N GLN A 27 -12.88 7.22 13.52
CA GLN A 27 -12.90 5.87 14.07
C GLN A 27 -14.14 5.15 13.54
N LYS A 28 -13.95 4.01 12.88
CA LYS A 28 -15.06 3.17 12.42
C LYS A 28 -15.61 2.29 13.55
N GLU A 29 -16.74 1.62 13.29
CA GLU A 29 -17.39 0.70 14.24
C GLU A 29 -16.47 -0.44 14.70
N ASP A 30 -15.49 -0.82 13.87
CA ASP A 30 -14.46 -1.81 14.20
C ASP A 30 -13.40 -1.29 15.19
N GLY A 31 -13.52 -0.04 15.64
CA GLY A 31 -12.58 0.64 16.54
C GLY A 31 -11.31 1.12 15.84
N ILE A 32 -11.18 0.96 14.53
CA ILE A 32 -10.00 1.33 13.77
C ILE A 32 -10.11 2.77 13.28
N TRP A 33 -9.10 3.56 13.60
CA TRP A 33 -8.95 4.92 13.07
C TRP A 33 -8.58 4.89 11.59
N ARG A 34 -9.25 5.71 10.79
CA ARG A 34 -8.89 5.99 9.40
C ARG A 34 -8.62 7.46 9.22
N PHE A 35 -7.43 7.78 8.74
CA PHE A 35 -7.07 9.15 8.36
C PHE A 35 -7.82 9.56 7.11
N ASN A 36 -8.20 10.83 7.05
CA ASN A 36 -8.84 11.41 5.88
C ASN A 36 -7.77 11.89 4.90
N PHE A 37 -7.59 11.15 3.81
CA PHE A 37 -6.68 11.52 2.72
C PHE A 37 -7.40 12.16 1.54
N TYR A 38 -8.72 12.34 1.58
CA TYR A 38 -9.49 12.85 0.45
C TYR A 38 -9.54 14.38 0.42
N ASP A 39 -9.43 15.00 1.60
CA ASP A 39 -9.46 16.45 1.73
C ASP A 39 -8.06 17.05 1.60
N ARG A 40 -7.92 17.99 0.66
CA ARG A 40 -6.69 18.78 0.49
C ARG A 40 -6.48 19.70 1.68
N LEU A 41 -5.40 19.48 2.44
CA LEU A 41 -4.97 20.43 3.47
C LEU A 41 -4.15 21.58 2.87
N TYR A 42 -3.76 22.54 3.72
CA TYR A 42 -2.74 23.53 3.41
C TYR A 42 -1.52 22.86 2.75
N GLU A 43 -1.12 23.39 1.58
CA GLU A 43 -0.24 22.74 0.60
C GLU A 43 1.15 22.34 1.12
N LYS A 44 1.60 22.88 2.25
CA LYS A 44 2.98 22.73 2.72
C LYS A 44 3.25 21.45 3.49
N GLU A 45 2.22 20.79 4.03
CA GLU A 45 2.38 19.60 4.90
C GLU A 45 1.91 18.29 4.24
N MET A 46 1.20 18.40 3.11
CA MET A 46 0.65 17.26 2.39
C MET A 46 1.32 17.13 1.03
N ILE A 47 1.41 15.90 0.57
CA ILE A 47 1.73 15.60 -0.83
C ILE A 47 0.44 15.22 -1.56
N ARG A 48 0.30 15.65 -2.82
CA ARG A 48 -0.81 15.19 -3.66
C ARG A 48 -0.38 13.94 -4.42
N ILE A 49 -0.95 12.79 -4.08
CA ILE A 49 -0.78 11.55 -4.82
C ILE A 49 -1.89 11.45 -5.86
N ILE A 50 -1.50 11.35 -7.13
CA ILE A 50 -2.40 11.20 -8.27
C ILE A 50 -2.30 9.77 -8.80
N PHE A 51 -3.45 9.15 -9.07
CA PHE A 51 -3.53 7.81 -9.64
C PHE A 51 -4.76 7.70 -10.56
N GLU A 52 -4.72 6.78 -11.51
CA GLU A 52 -5.89 6.44 -12.31
C GLU A 52 -6.83 5.56 -11.48
N ASN A 53 -8.09 5.96 -11.34
CA ASN A 53 -9.08 5.17 -10.63
C ASN A 53 -9.82 4.27 -11.62
N ASP A 54 -9.39 3.02 -11.71
CA ASP A 54 -9.93 2.02 -12.63
C ASP A 54 -11.46 1.80 -12.47
N GLU A 55 -12.01 2.07 -11.29
CA GLU A 55 -13.45 1.87 -11.02
C GLU A 55 -14.34 2.90 -11.72
N ILE A 56 -13.82 4.11 -11.96
CA ILE A 56 -14.59 5.26 -12.47
C ILE A 56 -13.99 5.78 -13.79
N GLY A 57 -12.77 5.37 -14.14
CA GLY A 57 -12.04 5.89 -15.30
C GLY A 57 -11.64 7.36 -15.15
N GLU A 58 -11.54 7.83 -13.90
CA GLU A 58 -11.20 9.21 -13.55
C GLU A 58 -9.94 9.29 -12.69
N GLU A 59 -9.33 10.47 -12.65
CA GLU A 59 -8.15 10.71 -11.83
C GLU A 59 -8.52 10.76 -10.33
N GLY A 60 -8.00 9.80 -9.56
CA GLY A 60 -8.08 9.76 -8.11
C GLY A 60 -7.00 10.63 -7.46
N ASN A 61 -7.31 11.17 -6.27
CA ASN A 61 -6.41 12.03 -5.52
C ASN A 61 -6.38 11.64 -4.04
N PHE A 62 -5.18 11.50 -3.49
CA PHE A 62 -4.93 11.43 -2.06
C PHE A 62 -4.01 12.56 -1.59
N TYR A 63 -4.21 12.98 -0.35
CA TYR A 63 -3.45 14.02 0.33
C TYR A 63 -2.91 13.48 1.65
N PRO A 64 -1.95 12.55 1.66
CA PRO A 64 -1.29 12.08 2.89
C PRO A 64 -0.28 13.10 3.45
N HIS A 65 0.02 12.97 4.75
CA HIS A 65 1.03 13.80 5.41
C HIS A 65 2.43 13.44 4.94
N LYS A 66 3.12 14.42 4.34
CA LYS A 66 4.44 14.20 3.74
C LYS A 66 5.47 13.72 4.77
N GLN A 67 5.53 14.35 5.94
CA GLN A 67 6.48 14.00 6.99
C GLN A 67 6.38 12.52 7.43
N ILE A 68 5.16 11.96 7.38
CA ILE A 68 4.93 10.55 7.70
C ILE A 68 5.43 9.67 6.55
N LEU A 69 5.17 10.05 5.30
CA LEU A 69 5.64 9.31 4.14
C LEU A 69 7.17 9.35 3.99
N ASP A 70 7.81 10.47 4.30
CA ASP A 70 9.27 10.64 4.27
C ASP A 70 9.98 9.71 5.25
N PHE A 71 9.32 9.36 6.36
CA PHE A 71 9.85 8.35 7.29
C PHE A 71 9.93 6.96 6.63
N HIS A 72 9.14 6.73 5.59
CA HIS A 72 9.00 5.45 4.92
C HIS A 72 9.65 5.38 3.54
N SER A 73 9.97 6.51 2.91
CA SER A 73 10.44 6.53 1.52
C SER A 73 11.02 7.90 1.18
N ASP A 74 12.15 7.90 0.48
CA ASP A 74 12.80 9.10 -0.05
C ASP A 74 12.29 9.48 -1.45
N SER A 75 11.39 8.68 -2.04
CA SER A 75 10.95 8.84 -3.44
C SER A 75 9.92 9.95 -3.62
N PHE A 76 9.36 10.48 -2.53
CA PHE A 76 8.35 11.53 -2.59
C PHE A 76 8.99 12.92 -2.84
N PRO A 77 8.47 13.71 -3.80
CA PRO A 77 8.98 15.05 -4.05
C PRO A 77 8.83 15.96 -2.83
N GLU A 78 9.76 16.91 -2.69
CA GLU A 78 9.77 17.85 -1.56
C GLU A 78 8.47 18.69 -1.48
N ILE A 79 7.94 19.10 -2.64
CA ILE A 79 6.68 19.81 -2.76
C ILE A 79 5.97 19.31 -4.02
N GLY A 80 4.65 19.17 -3.94
CA GLY A 80 3.79 19.05 -5.11
C GLY A 80 3.13 17.70 -5.27
N VAL A 81 3.33 17.10 -6.44
CA VAL A 81 2.52 15.99 -6.96
C VAL A 81 3.39 14.75 -7.16
N TYR A 82 2.95 13.62 -6.60
CA TYR A 82 3.48 12.30 -6.91
C TYR A 82 2.47 11.59 -7.81
N LYS A 83 2.83 11.29 -9.05
CA LYS A 83 1.97 10.58 -9.99
C LYS A 83 2.34 9.10 -10.00
N ILE A 84 1.33 8.24 -9.88
CA ILE A 84 1.45 6.81 -10.03
C ILE A 84 1.18 6.47 -11.50
N ASP A 85 2.16 5.86 -12.17
CA ASP A 85 2.14 5.61 -13.62
C ASP A 85 1.55 4.24 -14.02
N SER A 86 1.07 3.44 -13.07
CA SER A 86 0.55 2.10 -13.33
C SER A 86 -0.98 2.06 -13.25
N SER A 87 -1.58 1.25 -14.11
CA SER A 87 -3.03 1.03 -14.25
C SER A 87 -3.56 -0.12 -13.38
N ASP A 88 -2.78 -0.64 -12.44
CA ASP A 88 -3.16 -1.80 -11.61
C ASP A 88 -3.56 -1.40 -10.18
N TRP A 89 -3.92 -0.14 -9.98
CA TRP A 89 -4.17 0.45 -8.67
C TRP A 89 -5.65 0.59 -8.41
N ASN A 90 -6.18 -0.25 -7.52
CA ASN A 90 -7.48 0.04 -6.96
C ASN A 90 -7.35 1.06 -5.82
N THR A 91 -8.28 2.02 -5.80
CA THR A 91 -8.36 3.09 -4.81
C THR A 91 -8.32 2.56 -3.37
N SER A 92 -9.00 1.45 -3.11
CA SER A 92 -9.14 0.83 -1.79
C SER A 92 -7.81 0.31 -1.23
N GLY A 93 -6.99 -0.30 -2.07
CA GLY A 93 -5.71 -0.87 -1.66
C GLY A 93 -4.63 0.18 -1.50
N LEU A 94 -4.64 1.24 -2.33
CA LEU A 94 -3.80 2.41 -2.13
C LEU A 94 -4.15 3.13 -0.82
N ASP A 95 -5.44 3.40 -0.54
CA ASP A 95 -5.89 3.96 0.75
C ASP A 95 -5.33 3.14 1.91
N LYS A 96 -5.56 1.82 1.91
CA LYS A 96 -5.08 0.94 2.98
C LYS A 96 -3.56 0.96 3.15
N CYS A 97 -2.78 1.03 2.08
CA CYS A 97 -1.32 1.16 2.18
C CYS A 97 -0.91 2.49 2.85
N LEU A 98 -1.57 3.59 2.48
CA LEU A 98 -1.34 4.89 3.11
C LEU A 98 -1.78 4.89 4.58
N GLN A 99 -2.90 4.24 4.91
CA GLN A 99 -3.35 4.09 6.30
C GLN A 99 -2.29 3.34 7.14
N ILE A 100 -1.71 2.25 6.62
CA ILE A 100 -0.64 1.51 7.31
C ILE A 100 0.61 2.38 7.48
N ALA A 101 1.00 3.16 6.46
CA ALA A 101 2.09 4.12 6.58
C ALA A 101 1.82 5.16 7.69
N HIS A 102 0.55 5.53 7.90
CA HIS A 102 0.15 6.42 8.99
C HIS A 102 -0.08 5.70 10.34
N GLY A 103 0.37 4.45 10.46
CA GLY A 103 0.35 3.69 11.71
C GLY A 103 -0.94 2.92 11.99
N VAL A 104 -1.89 2.88 11.04
CA VAL A 104 -3.13 2.11 11.19
C VAL A 104 -2.85 0.61 11.09
N ARG A 105 -3.27 -0.15 12.10
CA ARG A 105 -3.13 -1.60 12.12
C ARG A 105 -4.34 -2.27 11.49
N ILE A 106 -4.26 -2.52 10.18
CA ILE A 106 -5.33 -3.20 9.44
C ILE A 106 -5.31 -4.71 9.77
N PRO A 107 -6.42 -5.31 10.27
CA PRO A 107 -6.47 -6.72 10.65
C PRO A 107 -6.33 -7.69 9.47
N LYS A 108 -6.91 -7.32 8.33
CA LYS A 108 -6.87 -8.10 7.09
C LYS A 108 -6.03 -7.36 6.07
N THR A 109 -4.76 -7.76 5.96
CA THR A 109 -3.94 -7.38 4.81
C THR A 109 -4.42 -8.11 3.57
N ASP A 110 -4.05 -7.64 2.39
CA ASP A 110 -4.16 -8.39 1.15
C ASP A 110 -2.75 -8.41 0.55
N ALA A 111 -2.38 -9.50 -0.12
CA ALA A 111 -1.06 -9.62 -0.73
C ALA A 111 -0.82 -8.49 -1.73
N ILE A 112 -1.86 -7.93 -2.37
CA ILE A 112 -1.71 -6.77 -3.26
C ILE A 112 -1.11 -5.54 -2.56
N PHE A 113 -1.24 -5.42 -1.24
CA PHE A 113 -0.63 -4.30 -0.49
C PHE A 113 0.91 -4.35 -0.53
N LEU A 114 1.49 -5.54 -0.71
CA LEU A 114 2.92 -5.68 -0.93
C LEU A 114 3.35 -4.98 -2.21
N HIS A 115 2.61 -5.20 -3.30
CA HIS A 115 2.88 -4.55 -4.57
C HIS A 115 2.82 -3.03 -4.45
N TYR A 116 1.73 -2.50 -3.90
CA TYR A 116 1.58 -1.05 -3.70
C TYR A 116 2.65 -0.45 -2.80
N SER A 117 2.96 -1.10 -1.67
CA SER A 117 4.03 -0.62 -0.79
C SER A 117 5.41 -0.61 -1.45
N LYS A 118 5.66 -1.57 -2.36
CA LYS A 118 6.92 -1.67 -3.11
C LYS A 118 7.04 -0.58 -4.17
N CYS A 119 5.97 -0.33 -4.93
CA CYS A 119 5.96 0.73 -5.93
C CYS A 119 6.04 2.15 -5.32
N LEU A 120 5.57 2.33 -4.09
CA LEU A 120 5.73 3.59 -3.33
C LEU A 120 7.02 3.61 -2.48
N GLU A 121 7.82 2.54 -2.55
CA GLU A 121 9.05 2.35 -1.77
C GLU A 121 8.88 2.52 -0.25
N LEU A 122 7.67 2.25 0.26
CA LEU A 122 7.31 2.34 1.68
C LEU A 122 7.87 1.14 2.46
N TRP A 123 9.18 1.12 2.70
CA TRP A 123 9.92 -0.07 3.16
C TRP A 123 9.38 -0.68 4.47
N ASN A 124 8.92 0.14 5.42
CA ASN A 124 8.29 -0.34 6.65
C ASN A 124 6.94 -1.01 6.39
N VAL A 125 6.13 -0.43 5.50
CA VAL A 125 4.83 -0.98 5.12
C VAL A 125 5.03 -2.30 4.40
N THR A 126 6.00 -2.38 3.48
CA THR A 126 6.37 -3.65 2.83
C THR A 126 6.75 -4.71 3.85
N LYS A 127 7.65 -4.40 4.80
CA LYS A 127 8.05 -5.37 5.84
C LYS A 127 6.89 -5.82 6.71
N TYR A 128 6.00 -4.90 7.09
CA TYR A 128 4.81 -5.20 7.88
C TYR A 128 3.85 -6.12 7.13
N CYS A 129 3.49 -5.77 5.89
CA CYS A 129 2.62 -6.57 5.04
C CYS A 129 3.24 -7.95 4.75
N GLU A 130 4.55 -8.01 4.52
CA GLU A 130 5.26 -9.26 4.24
C GLU A 130 5.18 -10.21 5.42
N GLN A 131 5.41 -9.70 6.63
CA GLN A 131 5.25 -10.50 7.85
C GLN A 131 3.80 -10.99 8.01
N LYS A 132 2.81 -10.13 7.76
CA LYS A 132 1.39 -10.53 7.84
C LYS A 132 1.02 -11.61 6.84
N GLU A 133 1.51 -11.56 5.61
CA GLU A 133 1.29 -12.63 4.63
C GLU A 133 2.00 -13.93 5.03
N MET A 134 3.21 -13.86 5.59
CA MET A 134 3.88 -15.06 6.13
C MET A 134 3.09 -15.70 7.28
N ASP A 135 2.57 -14.90 8.22
CA ASP A 135 1.74 -15.39 9.33
C ASP A 135 0.46 -16.06 8.81
N LYS A 136 -0.15 -15.50 7.75
CA LYS A 136 -1.32 -16.10 7.11
C LYS A 136 -1.01 -17.40 6.40
N LEU A 137 0.10 -17.49 5.67
CA LEU A 137 0.51 -18.75 5.03
C LEU A 137 0.59 -19.90 6.04
N ASP A 138 1.06 -19.63 7.26
CA ASP A 138 1.09 -20.63 8.33
C ASP A 138 -0.31 -20.94 8.91
N ALA A 139 -1.19 -19.94 8.99
CA ALA A 139 -2.55 -20.13 9.51
C ALA A 139 -3.51 -20.82 8.51
N PHE A 140 -3.33 -20.57 7.20
CA PHE A 140 -4.25 -21.00 6.13
C PHE A 140 -3.87 -22.35 5.48
N GLU A 141 -2.78 -22.99 5.89
CA GLU A 141 -2.23 -24.21 5.28
C GLU A 141 -3.24 -25.37 5.17
N LYS A 142 -4.26 -25.41 6.03
CA LYS A 142 -5.29 -26.46 6.04
C LYS A 142 -6.59 -26.09 5.31
N SER A 143 -6.62 -24.94 4.63
CA SER A 143 -7.79 -24.46 3.90
C SER A 143 -7.93 -25.15 2.55
N GLU A 144 -9.15 -25.45 2.12
CA GLU A 144 -9.43 -25.99 0.77
C GLU A 144 -8.95 -25.05 -0.35
N ASN A 145 -8.89 -23.74 -0.10
CA ASN A 145 -8.42 -22.73 -1.06
C ASN A 145 -6.92 -22.43 -0.94
N PHE A 146 -6.15 -23.23 -0.21
CA PHE A 146 -4.73 -22.93 0.06
C PHE A 146 -3.88 -22.89 -1.22
N ASP A 147 -4.07 -23.81 -2.16
CA ASP A 147 -3.27 -23.84 -3.40
C ASP A 147 -3.45 -22.56 -4.24
N GLY A 148 -4.70 -22.08 -4.38
CA GLY A 148 -4.99 -20.84 -5.10
C GLY A 148 -4.40 -19.61 -4.41
N TYR A 149 -4.47 -19.57 -3.08
CA TYR A 149 -3.85 -18.51 -2.28
C TYR A 149 -2.31 -18.57 -2.34
N LEU A 150 -1.72 -19.77 -2.24
CA LEU A 150 -0.28 -19.96 -2.31
C LEU A 150 0.26 -19.48 -3.67
N ALA A 151 -0.42 -19.81 -4.77
CA ALA A 151 -0.06 -19.37 -6.11
C ALA A 151 -0.14 -17.83 -6.26
N SER A 152 -1.17 -17.18 -5.70
CA SER A 152 -1.30 -15.71 -5.77
C SER A 152 -0.21 -14.99 -4.95
N VAL A 153 0.10 -15.50 -3.75
CA VAL A 153 1.19 -14.96 -2.93
C VAL A 153 2.55 -15.23 -3.58
N MET A 154 2.73 -16.39 -4.23
CA MET A 154 3.94 -16.69 -5.00
C MET A 154 4.16 -15.70 -6.14
N TYR A 155 3.10 -15.42 -6.90
CA TYR A 155 3.13 -14.43 -7.98
C TYR A 155 3.54 -13.05 -7.46
N ILE A 156 2.91 -12.57 -6.39
CA ILE A 156 3.19 -11.26 -5.80
C ILE A 156 4.62 -11.20 -5.26
N ALA A 157 5.08 -12.25 -4.60
CA ALA A 157 6.44 -12.32 -4.07
C ALA A 157 7.48 -12.32 -5.19
N MET A 158 7.22 -13.04 -6.28
CA MET A 158 8.05 -13.07 -7.47
C MET A 158 8.12 -11.71 -8.16
N PHE A 159 6.95 -11.16 -8.50
CA PHE A 159 6.82 -9.91 -9.26
C PHE A 159 7.45 -8.71 -8.53
N ASN A 160 7.45 -8.71 -7.19
CA ASN A 160 7.98 -7.62 -6.39
C ASN A 160 9.37 -7.90 -5.77
N ASP A 161 10.05 -8.98 -6.20
CA ASP A 161 11.36 -9.42 -5.69
C ASP A 161 11.44 -9.58 -4.16
N LEU A 162 10.38 -10.13 -3.55
CA LEU A 162 10.24 -10.30 -2.10
C LEU A 162 10.87 -11.62 -1.65
N ARG A 163 12.20 -11.65 -1.62
CA ARG A 163 13.01 -12.86 -1.33
C ARG A 163 12.56 -13.64 -0.09
N ARG A 164 12.24 -12.96 1.01
CA ARG A 164 11.88 -13.61 2.27
C ARG A 164 10.50 -14.28 2.17
N LEU A 165 9.51 -13.59 1.63
CA LEU A 165 8.20 -14.17 1.35
C LEU A 165 8.28 -15.27 0.30
N PHE A 166 9.03 -15.09 -0.77
CA PHE A 166 9.19 -16.08 -1.82
C PHE A 166 9.79 -17.38 -1.28
N ALA A 167 10.85 -17.30 -0.47
CA ALA A 167 11.40 -18.47 0.21
C ALA A 167 10.38 -19.16 1.13
N LYS A 168 9.56 -18.38 1.87
CA LYS A 168 8.49 -18.93 2.71
C LYS A 168 7.43 -19.65 1.88
N VAL A 169 6.99 -19.07 0.78
CA VAL A 169 6.04 -19.68 -0.16
C VAL A 169 6.60 -20.98 -0.73
N LEU A 170 7.84 -20.95 -1.25
CA LEU A 170 8.50 -22.16 -1.78
C LEU A 170 8.61 -23.27 -0.74
N SER A 171 8.81 -22.95 0.54
CA SER A 171 8.83 -23.95 1.61
C SER A 171 7.50 -24.70 1.75
N LYS A 172 6.38 -24.08 1.35
CA LYS A 172 5.02 -24.64 1.39
C LYS A 172 4.63 -25.35 0.09
N VAL A 173 5.38 -25.18 -0.99
CA VAL A 173 5.13 -25.92 -2.24
C VAL A 173 5.50 -27.39 -2.04
N ASP A 174 4.54 -28.27 -2.27
CA ASP A 174 4.60 -29.70 -1.97
C ASP A 174 4.75 -30.59 -3.22
N SER A 175 4.49 -30.04 -4.41
CA SER A 175 4.53 -30.76 -5.68
C SER A 175 5.42 -30.06 -6.70
N LYS A 176 6.23 -30.86 -7.39
CA LYS A 176 7.07 -30.42 -8.50
C LYS A 176 6.23 -29.94 -9.67
N GLU A 177 5.12 -30.61 -9.96
CA GLU A 177 4.17 -30.28 -11.02
C GLU A 177 3.55 -28.90 -10.78
N LYS A 178 3.10 -28.61 -9.54
CA LYS A 178 2.58 -27.28 -9.17
C LYS A 178 3.62 -26.18 -9.38
N LEU A 179 4.86 -26.40 -8.95
CA LEU A 179 5.94 -25.43 -9.16
C LEU A 179 6.23 -25.24 -10.64
N LYS A 180 6.28 -26.33 -11.40
CA LYS A 180 6.50 -26.29 -12.86
C LYS A 180 5.42 -25.48 -13.57
N GLU A 181 4.15 -25.79 -13.30
CA GLU A 181 3.01 -25.11 -13.90
C GLU A 181 3.03 -23.60 -13.62
N PHE A 182 3.34 -23.22 -12.38
CA PHE A 182 3.48 -21.81 -12.03
C PHE A 182 4.61 -21.12 -12.82
N LEU A 183 5.79 -21.74 -12.89
CA LEU A 183 6.95 -21.17 -13.58
C LEU A 183 6.73 -21.09 -15.10
N GLU A 184 6.06 -22.07 -15.70
CA GLU A 184 5.68 -22.05 -17.12
C GLU A 184 4.64 -20.95 -17.40
N LYS A 185 3.72 -20.70 -16.48
CA LYS A 185 2.68 -19.68 -16.62
C LYS A 185 3.21 -18.25 -16.48
N HIS A 186 4.13 -18.02 -15.55
CA HIS A 186 4.57 -16.67 -15.16
C HIS A 186 5.96 -16.29 -15.66
N GLY A 187 6.71 -17.24 -16.23
CA GLY A 187 8.00 -17.01 -16.86
C GLY A 187 9.16 -16.91 -15.86
N LEU A 188 10.18 -17.77 -16.04
CA LEU A 188 11.44 -17.66 -15.30
C LEU A 188 12.21 -16.37 -15.62
N GLU A 189 12.02 -15.82 -16.82
CA GLU A 189 12.76 -14.66 -17.31
C GLU A 189 12.45 -13.36 -16.55
N GLU A 190 11.25 -13.27 -15.98
CA GLU A 190 10.80 -12.13 -15.18
C GLU A 190 11.35 -12.15 -13.74
N MET A 191 12.00 -13.25 -13.34
CA MET A 191 12.52 -13.42 -12.00
C MET A 191 13.91 -12.80 -11.85
N SER A 192 14.18 -12.20 -10.68
CA SER A 192 15.56 -11.88 -10.31
C SER A 192 16.39 -13.17 -10.22
N GLY A 193 17.69 -13.07 -10.50
CA GLY A 193 18.59 -14.22 -10.45
C GLY A 193 18.62 -14.92 -9.08
N GLU A 194 18.36 -14.19 -7.99
CA GLU A 194 18.26 -14.77 -6.64
C GLU A 194 16.99 -15.59 -6.46
N LEU A 195 15.84 -15.10 -6.92
CA LEU A 195 14.60 -15.88 -6.86
C LEU A 195 14.67 -17.11 -7.76
N MET A 196 15.27 -16.99 -8.95
CA MET A 196 15.47 -18.11 -9.87
C MET A 196 16.30 -19.22 -9.23
N LYS A 197 17.38 -18.88 -8.51
CA LYS A 197 18.18 -19.84 -7.74
C LYS A 197 17.35 -20.53 -6.67
N MET A 198 16.52 -19.80 -5.93
CA MET A 198 15.65 -20.38 -4.91
C MET A 198 14.63 -21.35 -5.50
N ALA A 199 13.99 -20.98 -6.62
CA ALA A 199 13.04 -21.84 -7.32
C ALA A 199 13.70 -23.10 -7.88
N ALA A 200 14.88 -22.97 -8.50
CA ALA A 200 15.65 -24.09 -9.01
C ALA A 200 16.03 -25.07 -7.89
N LEU A 201 16.54 -24.56 -6.76
CA LEU A 201 16.86 -25.38 -5.58
C LEU A 201 15.63 -26.19 -5.14
N LYS A 202 14.50 -25.52 -4.93
CA LYS A 202 13.25 -26.17 -4.51
C LYS A 202 12.76 -27.22 -5.52
N PHE A 203 12.89 -26.94 -6.82
CA PHE A 203 12.48 -27.87 -7.87
C PHE A 203 13.28 -29.17 -7.87
N PHE A 204 14.60 -29.09 -7.64
CA PHE A 204 15.45 -30.27 -7.51
C PHE A 204 15.20 -31.01 -6.20
N ASP A 205 14.98 -30.30 -5.08
CA ASP A 205 14.65 -30.93 -3.80
C ASP A 205 13.38 -31.78 -3.88
N LEU A 206 12.36 -31.31 -4.60
CA LEU A 206 11.10 -32.04 -4.85
C LEU A 206 11.26 -33.25 -5.81
N SER A 207 12.43 -33.45 -6.40
CA SER A 207 12.72 -34.55 -7.33
C SER A 207 13.40 -35.76 -6.67
N THR A 208 13.65 -35.69 -5.37
CA THR A 208 14.38 -36.68 -4.55
C THR A 208 13.44 -37.34 -3.55
#